data_AF-C7NPD0-F1
#
_entry.id   AF-C7NPD0-F1
#
_cell.length_a   1.000
_cell.length_b   1.000
_cell.length_c   1.000
_cell.angle_alpha   90.00
_cell.angle_beta   90.00
_cell.angle_gamma   90.00
#
_symmetry.space_group_name_H-M   'P 1'
#
loop_
_entity.id
_entity.type
_entity.pdbx_description
1 polymer ?
#
loop_
_entity_poly.entity_id
_entity_poly.type
_entity_poly.pdbx_seq_one_letter_code
_entity_poly.pdbx_strand_id
1 'polypeptide(L)'
;MSQTTKTHDPRERHTRHARTSRGPPGKSRAWGPEQVQWKDPFQWIHSKQTIGAREGRVEKHSGQPQDGQIMIRTDDMDTEELLDRAATYASDHDVDAVCVASTSGETGAAAAERFGEDLVVVGHSYGFDEPNEQELDAEHVETIEAADGDVFVGPMAFSNVGSAVSERDGYATHEVIADVLRLFGQGTKVAVECPLMACDAGLVDSGSRVLSIGGTGSGADTALLVKAANSRDFFDARVLDVVAKPADAANLIYW
;
A
#
# COMPACT_ATOMS: atom_id res chain seq x y z
N MET A 1 28.16 -20.01 -64.11
CA MET A 1 29.11 -19.31 -63.22
C MET A 1 28.29 -18.52 -62.22
N SER A 2 28.05 -19.09 -61.05
CA SER A 2 27.21 -18.52 -59.99
C SER A 2 28.03 -18.56 -58.70
N GLN A 3 28.21 -17.42 -58.05
CA GLN A 3 28.86 -17.32 -56.75
C GLN A 3 27.78 -17.16 -55.68
N THR A 4 27.76 -18.08 -54.72
CA THR A 4 26.99 -17.95 -53.47
C THR A 4 27.98 -18.16 -52.33
N THR A 5 28.18 -17.12 -51.53
CA THR A 5 29.00 -17.11 -50.31
C THR A 5 28.33 -17.93 -49.21
N LYS A 6 29.06 -18.91 -48.64
CA LYS A 6 28.68 -19.65 -47.43
C LYS A 6 29.35 -19.02 -46.20
N THR A 7 28.55 -18.67 -45.21
CA THR A 7 28.94 -18.32 -43.84
C THR A 7 29.23 -19.59 -43.02
N HIS A 8 30.17 -19.48 -42.07
CA HIS A 8 30.69 -20.56 -41.23
C HIS A 8 30.06 -20.51 -39.83
N ASP A 9 29.64 -21.67 -39.31
CA ASP A 9 29.17 -21.92 -37.92
C ASP A 9 30.25 -22.74 -37.19
N PRO A 10 30.74 -22.34 -36.00
CA PRO A 10 31.63 -23.16 -35.21
C PRO A 10 30.95 -23.64 -33.91
N ARG A 11 30.15 -24.69 -34.02
CA ARG A 11 29.94 -25.65 -32.93
C ARG A 11 30.40 -27.01 -33.41
N GLU A 12 31.54 -27.49 -32.92
CA GLU A 12 31.68 -28.83 -32.32
C GLU A 12 33.12 -29.33 -32.14
N ARG A 13 33.30 -29.97 -30.97
CA ARG A 13 34.17 -31.11 -30.65
C ARG A 13 35.69 -30.88 -30.55
N HIS A 14 36.16 -30.97 -29.31
CA HIS A 14 37.18 -31.97 -28.96
C HIS A 14 36.92 -32.57 -27.57
N THR A 15 36.70 -33.89 -27.55
CA THR A 15 36.72 -34.76 -26.38
C THR A 15 38.14 -35.28 -26.14
N ARG A 16 38.54 -35.46 -24.87
CA ARG A 16 39.32 -36.61 -24.39
C ARG A 16 39.35 -36.69 -22.86
N HIS A 17 39.05 -37.88 -22.36
CA HIS A 17 39.08 -38.30 -20.96
C HIS A 17 40.50 -38.48 -20.41
N ALA A 18 40.67 -38.27 -19.11
CA ALA A 18 41.52 -39.10 -18.25
C ALA A 18 40.95 -39.14 -16.83
N ARG A 19 40.85 -40.36 -16.28
CA ARG A 19 40.28 -40.72 -14.98
C ARG A 19 41.34 -41.50 -14.22
N THR A 20 41.71 -41.08 -13.00
CA THR A 20 42.38 -41.87 -11.94
C THR A 20 41.95 -41.24 -10.59
N SER A 21 41.05 -41.83 -9.80
CA SER A 21 41.18 -42.91 -8.80
C SER A 21 41.83 -42.52 -7.44
N ARG A 22 40.95 -42.07 -6.53
CA ARG A 22 40.82 -42.26 -5.05
C ARG A 22 42.05 -42.47 -4.13
N GLY A 23 42.09 -41.66 -3.06
CA GLY A 23 42.63 -41.94 -1.72
C GLY A 23 41.72 -41.29 -0.64
N PRO A 24 41.69 -41.78 0.61
CA PRO A 24 40.50 -41.71 1.49
C PRO A 24 40.36 -40.38 2.26
N PRO A 25 39.13 -39.92 2.59
CA PRO A 25 38.96 -38.82 3.53
C PRO A 25 39.24 -39.32 4.95
N GLY A 26 40.27 -38.75 5.59
CA GLY A 26 40.57 -38.96 6.99
C GLY A 26 39.48 -38.36 7.88
N LYS A 27 38.90 -39.21 8.72
CA LYS A 27 38.28 -38.97 10.04
C LYS A 27 37.62 -37.60 10.24
N SER A 28 36.30 -37.58 10.06
CA SER A 28 35.42 -36.58 10.66
C SER A 28 35.67 -36.51 12.17
N ARG A 29 36.05 -35.33 12.66
CA ARG A 29 35.98 -35.00 14.08
C ARG A 29 34.51 -34.96 14.48
N ALA A 30 34.16 -35.76 15.47
CA ALA A 30 32.88 -35.67 16.17
C ALA A 30 32.78 -34.27 16.80
N TRP A 31 31.73 -33.53 16.44
CA TRP A 31 31.31 -32.34 17.17
C TRP A 31 30.55 -32.81 18.41
N GLY A 32 31.22 -32.79 19.56
CA GLY A 32 30.54 -32.78 20.86
C GLY A 32 29.91 -31.39 21.11
N PRO A 33 28.96 -31.27 22.05
CA PRO A 33 28.32 -30.00 22.32
C PRO A 33 29.30 -29.06 23.03
N GLU A 34 29.92 -28.15 22.27
CA GLU A 34 30.55 -26.96 22.86
C GLU A 34 29.42 -26.04 23.32
N GLN A 35 29.32 -25.87 24.63
CA GLN A 35 28.49 -24.83 25.24
C GLN A 35 29.06 -23.47 24.83
N VAL A 36 28.43 -22.85 23.83
CA VAL A 36 28.68 -21.46 23.48
C VAL A 36 28.07 -20.59 24.57
N GLN A 37 28.91 -20.05 25.45
CA GLN A 37 28.50 -18.95 26.34
C GLN A 37 28.26 -17.70 25.49
N TRP A 38 27.00 -17.35 25.31
CA TRP A 38 26.60 -16.03 24.81
C TRP A 38 26.99 -14.99 25.86
N LYS A 39 28.03 -14.20 25.57
CA LYS A 39 28.26 -12.95 26.30
C LYS A 39 27.26 -11.92 25.80
N ASP A 40 26.48 -11.44 26.75
CA ASP A 40 25.48 -10.37 26.66
C ASP A 40 25.99 -9.13 25.89
N PRO A 41 25.40 -8.77 24.72
CA PRO A 41 25.83 -7.60 23.95
C PRO A 41 24.93 -6.38 24.22
N PHE A 42 24.50 -6.14 25.46
CA PHE A 42 23.82 -4.89 25.83
C PHE A 42 24.63 -4.07 26.83
N GLN A 43 25.75 -3.51 26.38
CA GLN A 43 26.35 -2.35 27.05
C GLN A 43 25.69 -1.06 26.56
N TRP A 44 24.80 -0.56 27.41
CA TRP A 44 24.16 0.75 27.34
C TRP A 44 25.19 1.87 27.16
N ILE A 45 25.08 2.62 26.05
CA ILE A 45 25.67 3.96 25.92
C ILE A 45 24.60 4.96 26.38
N HIS A 46 24.81 5.57 27.54
CA HIS A 46 24.07 6.76 27.94
C HIS A 46 24.62 7.97 27.18
N SER A 47 24.03 8.31 26.03
CA SER A 47 24.07 9.67 25.51
C SER A 47 22.82 10.39 26.00
N LYS A 48 23.00 11.35 26.91
CA LYS A 48 21.98 12.35 27.22
C LYS A 48 21.82 13.26 26.01
N GLN A 49 21.03 12.85 25.02
CA GLN A 49 20.41 13.80 24.11
C GLN A 49 19.17 14.34 24.80
N THR A 50 19.30 15.57 25.29
CA THR A 50 18.18 16.41 25.69
C THR A 50 17.29 16.57 24.45
N ILE A 51 16.18 15.83 24.39
CA ILE A 51 15.12 16.07 23.41
C ILE A 51 14.54 17.43 23.78
N GLY A 52 14.99 18.47 23.08
CA GLY A 52 14.32 19.76 23.09
C GLY A 52 12.94 19.52 22.50
N ALA A 53 11.91 19.53 23.36
CA ALA A 53 10.54 19.64 22.92
C ALA A 53 10.43 20.92 22.07
N ARG A 54 10.39 20.76 20.74
CA ARG A 54 9.83 21.80 19.89
C ARG A 54 8.34 21.80 20.21
N GLU A 55 7.92 22.72 21.06
CA GLU A 55 6.52 23.15 21.12
C GLU A 55 6.17 23.73 19.74
N GLY A 56 5.80 22.83 18.82
CA GLY A 56 5.07 23.20 17.63
C GLY A 56 3.78 23.84 18.11
N ARG A 57 3.61 25.11 17.76
CA ARG A 57 2.39 25.88 18.00
C ARG A 57 1.27 25.14 17.28
N VAL A 58 0.48 24.36 18.02
CA VAL A 58 -0.78 23.82 17.52
C VAL A 58 -1.65 25.03 17.26
N GLU A 59 -1.76 25.44 16.00
CA GLU A 59 -2.81 26.35 15.60
C GLU A 59 -4.13 25.67 15.93
N LYS A 60 -4.78 26.17 16.98
CA LYS A 60 -6.15 25.79 17.28
C LYS A 60 -7.01 26.29 16.13
N HIS A 61 -7.25 25.45 15.13
CA HIS A 61 -8.39 25.63 14.26
C HIS A 61 -9.62 25.49 15.15
N SER A 62 -10.20 26.64 15.48
CA SER A 62 -11.47 26.73 16.18
C SER A 62 -12.59 26.39 15.20
N GLY A 63 -12.62 25.15 14.72
CA GLY A 63 -13.83 24.57 14.18
C GLY A 63 -14.80 24.38 15.34
N GLN A 64 -15.97 25.01 15.27
CA GLN A 64 -17.07 24.64 16.16
C GLN A 64 -17.34 23.13 16.02
N PRO A 65 -17.82 22.43 17.06
CA PRO A 65 -18.27 21.06 16.89
C PRO A 65 -19.39 21.07 15.83
N GLN A 66 -19.09 20.53 14.65
CA GLN A 66 -20.06 20.31 13.59
C GLN A 66 -21.17 19.43 14.19
N ASP A 67 -22.40 19.89 14.09
CA ASP A 67 -23.59 19.21 14.59
C ASP A 67 -23.61 17.76 14.06
N GLY A 68 -23.93 16.79 14.93
CA GLY A 68 -23.54 15.39 14.78
C GLY A 68 -23.90 14.74 13.43
N GLN A 69 -22.96 14.78 12.49
CA GLN A 69 -23.09 14.11 11.20
C GLN A 69 -23.11 12.61 11.45
N ILE A 70 -24.22 11.98 11.06
CA ILE A 70 -24.38 10.54 11.17
C ILE A 70 -23.65 9.91 9.99
N MET A 71 -22.70 9.01 10.28
CA MET A 71 -22.04 8.16 9.29
C MET A 71 -23.04 7.56 8.30
N ILE A 72 -22.77 7.69 7.00
CA ILE A 72 -23.57 7.13 5.92
C ILE A 72 -23.38 5.60 5.92
N ARG A 73 -24.49 4.86 5.91
CA ARG A 73 -24.46 3.39 5.77
C ARG A 73 -24.53 3.02 4.30
N THR A 74 -23.54 2.27 3.83
CA THR A 74 -23.38 1.93 2.41
C THR A 74 -23.85 0.52 2.06
N ASP A 75 -24.55 -0.15 2.98
CA ASP A 75 -24.95 -1.56 2.86
C ASP A 75 -25.75 -1.89 1.58
N ASP A 76 -26.52 -0.93 1.07
CA ASP A 76 -27.33 -1.05 -0.15
C ASP A 76 -26.88 -0.04 -1.24
N MET A 77 -25.72 0.60 -1.08
CA MET A 77 -25.21 1.61 -2.02
C MET A 77 -24.26 0.99 -3.03
N ASP A 78 -24.31 1.48 -4.26
CA ASP A 78 -23.27 1.22 -5.24
C ASP A 78 -22.14 2.26 -5.15
N THR A 79 -21.10 2.03 -5.93
CA THR A 79 -19.91 2.88 -5.96
C THR A 79 -20.21 4.29 -6.46
N GLU A 80 -21.08 4.46 -7.46
CA GLU A 80 -21.44 5.78 -7.99
C GLU A 80 -22.16 6.62 -6.92
N GLU A 81 -23.12 6.02 -6.20
CA GLU A 81 -23.80 6.71 -5.12
C GLU A 81 -22.80 7.12 -4.03
N LEU A 82 -21.87 6.25 -3.64
CA LEU A 82 -20.84 6.60 -2.66
C LEU A 82 -19.97 7.76 -3.14
N LEU A 83 -19.53 7.75 -4.40
CA LEU A 83 -18.70 8.83 -4.97
C LEU A 83 -19.47 10.16 -4.98
N ASP A 84 -20.77 10.17 -5.27
CA ASP A 84 -21.61 11.37 -5.18
C ASP A 84 -21.74 11.89 -3.74
N ARG A 85 -21.91 11.00 -2.75
CA ARG A 85 -21.92 11.39 -1.34
C ARG A 85 -20.57 11.94 -0.89
N ALA A 86 -19.49 11.34 -1.34
CA ALA A 86 -18.13 11.77 -1.05
C ALA A 86 -17.82 13.14 -1.68
N ALA A 87 -18.26 13.39 -2.92
CA ALA A 87 -18.14 14.69 -3.58
C ALA A 87 -18.92 15.80 -2.83
N THR A 88 -20.12 15.45 -2.37
CA THR A 88 -20.92 16.35 -1.51
C THR A 88 -20.16 16.66 -0.21
N TYR A 89 -19.62 15.64 0.46
CA TYR A 89 -18.82 15.81 1.67
C TYR A 89 -17.58 16.67 1.42
N ALA A 90 -16.84 16.43 0.33
CA ALA A 90 -15.66 17.23 -0.02
C ALA A 90 -16.01 18.71 -0.26
N SER A 91 -17.18 19.00 -0.83
CA SER A 91 -17.65 20.37 -1.06
C SER A 91 -18.05 21.10 0.23
N ASP A 92 -18.53 20.37 1.22
CA ASP A 92 -19.06 20.91 2.48
C ASP A 92 -18.01 21.00 3.60
N HIS A 93 -16.82 20.43 3.40
CA HIS A 93 -15.78 20.28 4.43
C HIS A 93 -14.39 20.67 3.91
N ASP A 94 -13.49 21.10 4.81
CA ASP A 94 -12.08 21.28 4.47
C ASP A 94 -11.44 19.91 4.14
N VAL A 95 -11.24 19.68 2.85
CA VAL A 95 -10.53 18.54 2.26
C VAL A 95 -9.43 19.11 1.36
N ASP A 96 -8.20 18.68 1.59
CA ASP A 96 -7.01 19.17 0.87
C ASP A 96 -6.68 18.30 -0.36
N ALA A 97 -7.15 17.05 -0.38
CA ALA A 97 -6.96 16.09 -1.47
C ALA A 97 -7.93 14.90 -1.32
N VAL A 98 -8.14 14.15 -2.40
CA VAL A 98 -8.98 12.96 -2.43
C VAL A 98 -8.16 11.76 -2.89
N CYS A 99 -8.15 10.68 -2.12
CA CYS A 99 -7.52 9.43 -2.53
C CYS A 99 -8.59 8.40 -2.86
N VAL A 100 -8.50 7.74 -4.02
CA VAL A 100 -9.45 6.69 -4.43
C VAL A 100 -8.68 5.42 -4.79
N ALA A 101 -8.95 4.32 -4.09
CA ALA A 101 -8.41 3.02 -4.48
C ALA A 101 -9.08 2.52 -5.76
N SER A 102 -8.29 2.04 -6.73
CA SER A 102 -8.83 1.42 -7.94
C SER A 102 -7.88 0.39 -8.54
N THR A 103 -8.40 -0.81 -8.82
CA THR A 103 -7.61 -1.92 -9.38
C THR A 103 -7.53 -1.85 -10.90
N SER A 104 -8.66 -1.91 -11.60
CA SER A 104 -8.72 -1.73 -13.07
C SER A 104 -8.64 -0.26 -13.50
N GLY A 105 -8.91 0.66 -12.57
CA GLY A 105 -9.01 2.10 -12.84
C GLY A 105 -10.44 2.59 -13.02
N GLU A 106 -11.43 1.70 -13.16
CA GLU A 106 -12.84 2.06 -13.39
C GLU A 106 -13.38 3.02 -12.32
N THR A 107 -13.19 2.70 -11.03
CA THR A 107 -13.60 3.56 -9.92
C THR A 107 -12.83 4.89 -9.90
N GLY A 108 -11.56 4.88 -10.28
CA GLY A 108 -10.75 6.09 -10.41
C GLY A 108 -11.25 7.01 -11.52
N ALA A 109 -11.58 6.45 -12.69
CA ALA A 109 -12.15 7.18 -13.81
C ALA A 109 -13.52 7.78 -13.47
N ALA A 110 -14.39 7.04 -12.76
CA ALA A 110 -15.65 7.57 -12.26
C ALA A 110 -15.45 8.69 -11.23
N ALA A 111 -14.39 8.62 -10.41
CA ALA A 111 -14.06 9.66 -9.45
C ALA A 111 -13.48 10.92 -10.12
N ALA A 112 -12.82 10.79 -11.28
CA ALA A 112 -12.17 11.88 -11.99
C ALA A 112 -13.14 13.03 -12.33
N GLU A 113 -14.37 12.71 -12.76
CA GLU A 113 -15.40 13.71 -13.07
C GLU A 113 -15.85 14.53 -11.86
N ARG A 114 -15.63 14.01 -10.64
CA ARG A 114 -16.11 14.61 -9.38
C ARG A 114 -15.04 15.43 -8.67
N PHE A 115 -13.78 14.99 -8.75
CA PHE A 115 -12.70 15.54 -7.94
C PHE A 115 -11.60 16.24 -8.75
N GLY A 116 -11.47 15.97 -10.06
CA GLY A 116 -10.51 16.65 -10.93
C GLY A 116 -9.08 16.63 -10.39
N GLU A 117 -8.46 17.81 -10.30
CA GLU A 117 -7.07 18.00 -9.85
C GLU A 117 -6.80 17.61 -8.39
N ASP A 118 -7.84 17.50 -7.55
CA ASP A 118 -7.68 17.07 -6.16
C ASP A 118 -7.56 15.53 -6.04
N LEU A 119 -7.74 14.80 -7.14
CA LEU A 119 -7.80 13.35 -7.16
C LEU A 119 -6.42 12.70 -7.27
N VAL A 120 -6.17 11.74 -6.38
CA VAL A 120 -5.09 10.75 -6.48
C VAL A 120 -5.70 9.35 -6.52
N VAL A 121 -5.61 8.68 -7.66
CA VAL A 121 -6.02 7.29 -7.81
C VAL A 121 -4.87 6.37 -7.41
N VAL A 122 -5.13 5.45 -6.48
CA VAL A 122 -4.12 4.54 -5.92
C VAL A 122 -4.41 3.11 -6.38
N GLY A 123 -3.54 2.58 -7.23
CA GLY A 123 -3.60 1.19 -7.71
C GLY A 123 -2.72 0.24 -6.91
N HIS A 124 -2.84 -1.06 -7.21
CA HIS A 124 -1.93 -2.07 -6.69
C HIS A 124 -0.52 -1.88 -7.26
N SER A 125 0.49 -2.31 -6.50
CA SER A 125 1.88 -2.31 -6.96
C SER A 125 2.04 -3.08 -8.28
N TYR A 126 2.88 -2.59 -9.19
CA TYR A 126 3.20 -3.32 -10.43
C TYR A 126 3.67 -4.75 -10.13
N GLY A 127 3.06 -5.74 -10.78
CA GLY A 127 3.32 -7.15 -10.52
C GLY A 127 2.59 -7.75 -9.31
N PHE A 128 1.47 -7.15 -8.87
CA PHE A 128 0.72 -7.66 -7.71
C PHE A 128 -0.05 -8.95 -8.00
N ASP A 129 -0.88 -8.98 -9.05
CA ASP A 129 -1.60 -10.19 -9.48
C ASP A 129 -0.70 -11.11 -10.33
N GLU A 130 -0.11 -10.58 -11.40
CA GLU A 130 0.79 -11.32 -12.31
C GLU A 130 2.15 -10.63 -12.48
N PRO A 131 3.28 -11.38 -12.53
CA PRO A 131 4.60 -10.79 -12.65
C PRO A 131 4.79 -9.96 -13.93
N ASN A 132 5.23 -8.72 -13.76
CA ASN A 132 5.49 -7.74 -14.82
C ASN A 132 4.23 -7.23 -15.54
N GLU A 133 3.09 -7.23 -14.85
CA GLU A 133 1.84 -6.68 -15.37
C GLU A 133 1.25 -5.65 -14.39
N GLN A 134 0.39 -4.79 -14.93
CA GLN A 134 -0.44 -3.86 -14.17
C GLN A 134 -1.89 -4.06 -14.61
N GLU A 135 -2.77 -4.13 -13.62
CA GLU A 135 -4.22 -4.32 -13.71
C GLU A 135 -4.96 -3.07 -14.23
N LEU A 136 -4.39 -1.87 -14.06
CA LEU A 136 -4.97 -0.61 -14.56
C LEU A 136 -5.04 -0.60 -16.08
N ASP A 137 -6.25 -0.41 -16.60
CA ASP A 137 -6.51 -0.25 -18.02
C ASP A 137 -6.09 1.15 -18.50
N ALA A 138 -5.41 1.21 -19.65
CA ALA A 138 -4.90 2.47 -20.20
C ALA A 138 -6.01 3.51 -20.45
N GLU A 139 -7.21 3.06 -20.84
CA GLU A 139 -8.35 3.96 -21.08
C GLU A 139 -8.84 4.67 -19.80
N HIS A 140 -8.78 3.98 -18.66
CA HIS A 140 -9.14 4.57 -17.38
C HIS A 140 -8.06 5.53 -16.89
N VAL A 141 -6.79 5.18 -17.06
CA VAL A 141 -5.66 6.08 -16.76
C VAL A 141 -5.75 7.37 -17.58
N GLU A 142 -5.98 7.26 -18.89
CA GLU A 142 -6.16 8.44 -19.77
C GLU A 142 -7.35 9.30 -19.32
N THR A 143 -8.44 8.69 -18.84
CA THR A 143 -9.61 9.43 -18.34
C THR A 143 -9.27 10.20 -17.05
N ILE A 144 -8.51 9.59 -16.13
CA ILE A 144 -8.09 10.22 -14.87
C ILE A 144 -7.15 11.40 -15.16
N GLU A 145 -6.10 11.18 -15.97
CA GLU A 145 -5.12 12.21 -16.30
C GLU A 145 -5.74 13.36 -17.11
N ALA A 146 -6.73 13.08 -17.97
CA ALA A 146 -7.44 14.11 -18.72
C ALA A 146 -8.30 15.03 -17.83
N ALA A 147 -8.62 14.61 -16.62
CA ALA A 147 -9.28 15.42 -15.59
C ALA A 147 -8.28 16.10 -14.64
N ASP A 148 -6.98 16.10 -14.98
CA ASP A 148 -5.85 16.58 -14.16
C ASP A 148 -5.64 15.79 -12.86
N GLY A 149 -6.23 14.60 -12.73
CA GLY A 149 -6.01 13.70 -11.60
C GLY A 149 -4.70 12.91 -11.72
N ASP A 150 -4.09 12.58 -10.59
CA ASP A 150 -2.87 11.77 -10.52
C ASP A 150 -3.18 10.28 -10.38
N VAL A 151 -2.30 9.43 -10.94
CA VAL A 151 -2.33 7.97 -10.75
C VAL A 151 -1.05 7.51 -10.07
N PHE A 152 -1.19 6.79 -8.96
CA PHE A 152 -0.08 6.18 -8.24
C PHE A 152 -0.13 4.65 -8.30
N VAL A 153 1.01 4.07 -8.69
CA VAL A 153 1.30 2.64 -8.62
C VAL A 153 2.65 2.45 -7.94
N GLY A 154 2.66 1.74 -6.82
CA GLY A 154 3.87 1.49 -6.05
C GLY A 154 3.62 0.54 -4.88
N PRO A 155 4.63 0.29 -4.02
CA PRO A 155 4.47 -0.57 -2.86
C PRO A 155 3.31 -0.11 -1.96
N MET A 156 2.45 -1.05 -1.60
CA MET A 156 1.34 -0.91 -0.67
C MET A 156 1.84 -1.04 0.77
N ALA A 157 1.49 -0.05 1.60
CA ALA A 157 2.06 0.10 2.95
C ALA A 157 1.77 -1.07 3.90
N PHE A 158 0.66 -1.80 3.70
CA PHE A 158 0.28 -2.96 4.51
C PHE A 158 0.36 -4.29 3.76
N SER A 159 1.07 -4.36 2.63
CA SER A 159 1.23 -5.59 1.84
C SER A 159 2.70 -5.82 1.46
N ASN A 160 2.98 -6.15 0.19
CA ASN A 160 4.30 -6.38 -0.41
C ASN A 160 5.24 -7.20 0.51
N VAL A 161 6.31 -6.59 1.03
CA VAL A 161 7.29 -7.30 1.86
C VAL A 161 6.65 -7.86 3.12
N GLY A 162 5.65 -7.18 3.69
CA GLY A 162 4.88 -7.68 4.84
C GLY A 162 4.19 -9.00 4.50
N SER A 163 3.49 -9.06 3.37
CA SER A 163 2.81 -10.27 2.89
C SER A 163 3.80 -11.40 2.61
N ALA A 164 4.92 -11.11 1.93
CA ALA A 164 5.96 -12.11 1.65
C ALA A 164 6.59 -12.70 2.95
N VAL A 165 6.74 -11.88 4.00
CA VAL A 165 7.17 -12.37 5.31
C VAL A 165 6.09 -13.23 5.96
N SER A 166 4.83 -12.81 5.91
CA SER A 166 3.73 -13.61 6.47
C SER A 166 3.55 -14.96 5.78
N GLU A 167 3.60 -15.00 4.44
CA GLU A 167 3.53 -16.24 3.67
C GLU A 167 4.65 -17.23 4.02
N ARG A 168 5.86 -16.70 4.28
CA ARG A 168 7.02 -17.53 4.62
C ARG A 168 7.03 -17.98 6.08
N ASP A 169 6.78 -17.05 7.01
CA ASP A 169 7.03 -17.23 8.44
C ASP A 169 5.73 -17.34 9.27
N GLY A 170 4.56 -17.19 8.63
CA GLY A 170 3.22 -17.27 9.24
C GLY A 170 2.79 -16.02 10.02
N TYR A 171 3.57 -14.94 9.97
CA TYR A 171 3.31 -13.72 10.72
C TYR A 171 4.05 -12.51 10.14
N ALA A 172 3.35 -11.39 9.99
CA ALA A 172 3.96 -10.08 9.84
C ALA A 172 3.19 -9.02 10.64
N THR A 173 3.91 -8.08 11.26
CA THR A 173 3.27 -7.00 12.02
C THR A 173 2.38 -6.11 11.15
N HIS A 174 2.70 -5.93 9.86
CA HIS A 174 1.89 -5.18 8.91
C HIS A 174 0.51 -5.82 8.70
N GLU A 175 0.46 -7.15 8.63
CA GLU A 175 -0.78 -7.90 8.46
C GLU A 175 -1.66 -7.79 9.71
N VAL A 176 -1.08 -7.85 10.92
CA VAL A 176 -1.84 -7.62 12.16
C VAL A 176 -2.50 -6.24 12.17
N ILE A 177 -1.79 -5.21 11.72
CA ILE A 177 -2.36 -3.85 11.63
C ILE A 177 -3.52 -3.83 10.62
N ALA A 178 -3.31 -4.40 9.43
CA ALA A 178 -4.33 -4.49 8.39
C ALA A 178 -5.58 -5.23 8.87
N ASP A 179 -5.41 -6.36 9.54
CA ASP A 179 -6.50 -7.20 10.06
C ASP A 179 -7.31 -6.51 11.15
N VAL A 180 -6.64 -5.72 12.01
CA VAL A 180 -7.34 -4.88 13.00
C VAL A 180 -8.17 -3.79 12.31
N LEU A 181 -7.67 -3.19 11.23
CA LEU A 181 -8.45 -2.22 10.45
C LEU A 181 -9.63 -2.88 9.74
N ARG A 182 -9.47 -4.12 9.25
CA ARG A 182 -10.53 -4.92 8.63
C ARG A 182 -11.69 -5.27 9.57
N LEU A 183 -11.51 -5.14 10.89
CA LEU A 183 -12.64 -5.21 11.83
C LEU A 183 -13.71 -4.13 11.56
N PHE A 184 -13.34 -3.05 10.87
CA PHE A 184 -14.25 -2.00 10.41
C PHE A 184 -14.71 -2.18 8.96
N GLY A 185 -14.23 -3.21 8.26
CA GLY A 185 -14.47 -3.48 6.83
C GLY A 185 -13.18 -3.45 6.00
N GLN A 186 -13.14 -4.18 4.87
CA GLN A 186 -11.98 -4.20 3.97
C GLN A 186 -11.68 -2.79 3.43
N GLY A 187 -12.71 -2.07 3.00
CA GLY A 187 -12.59 -0.68 2.53
C GLY A 187 -11.97 0.26 3.57
N THR A 188 -12.17 0.03 4.87
CA THR A 188 -11.54 0.85 5.94
C THR A 188 -10.02 0.66 5.97
N LYS A 189 -9.54 -0.58 5.86
CA LYS A 189 -8.09 -0.84 5.77
C LYS A 189 -7.50 -0.12 4.56
N VAL A 190 -8.15 -0.24 3.41
CA VAL A 190 -7.69 0.38 2.15
C VAL A 190 -7.70 1.91 2.26
N ALA A 191 -8.77 2.51 2.78
CA ALA A 191 -8.89 3.95 2.96
C ALA A 191 -7.90 4.54 3.99
N VAL A 192 -7.34 3.73 4.88
CA VAL A 192 -6.22 4.17 5.74
C VAL A 192 -4.87 4.02 5.02
N GLU A 193 -4.74 3.06 4.11
CA GLU A 193 -3.51 2.75 3.39
C GLU A 193 -3.20 3.75 2.26
N CYS A 194 -4.21 4.12 1.46
CA CYS A 194 -4.03 4.98 0.28
C CYS A 194 -3.37 6.34 0.60
N PRO A 195 -3.75 7.06 1.68
CA PRO A 195 -3.10 8.33 2.02
C PRO A 195 -1.63 8.15 2.41
N LEU A 196 -1.24 6.99 2.98
CA LEU A 196 0.16 6.70 3.29
C LEU A 196 0.99 6.56 2.01
N MET A 197 0.44 5.83 1.04
CA MET A 197 1.04 5.62 -0.27
C MET A 197 1.16 6.93 -1.06
N ALA A 198 0.11 7.74 -1.09
CA ALA A 198 0.12 9.05 -1.74
C ALA A 198 1.14 10.01 -1.11
N CYS A 199 1.26 10.00 0.24
CA CYS A 199 2.30 10.76 0.92
C CYS A 199 3.71 10.26 0.60
N ASP A 200 3.93 8.96 0.53
CA ASP A 200 5.25 8.40 0.19
C ASP A 200 5.66 8.72 -1.24
N ALA A 201 4.69 8.92 -2.13
CA ALA A 201 4.90 9.34 -3.51
C ALA A 201 5.14 10.86 -3.66
N GLY A 202 4.85 11.66 -2.63
CA GLY A 202 4.89 13.12 -2.70
C GLY A 202 3.73 13.74 -3.48
N LEU A 203 2.64 12.98 -3.69
CA LEU A 203 1.40 13.46 -4.33
C LEU A 203 0.49 14.16 -3.31
N VAL A 204 0.61 13.79 -2.03
CA VAL A 204 -0.12 14.43 -0.92
C VAL A 204 0.86 14.81 0.17
N ASP A 205 0.74 16.02 0.69
CA ASP A 205 1.57 16.47 1.81
C ASP A 205 1.20 15.76 3.12
N SER A 206 2.20 15.42 3.93
CA SER A 206 1.95 14.93 5.29
C SER A 206 1.27 16.00 6.14
N GLY A 207 0.17 15.63 6.79
CA GLY A 207 -0.66 16.53 7.58
C GLY A 207 -1.92 17.00 6.88
N SER A 208 -2.03 16.81 5.56
CA SER A 208 -3.23 17.12 4.77
C SER A 208 -4.45 16.32 5.22
N ARG A 209 -5.63 16.91 5.07
CA ARG A 209 -6.94 16.30 5.32
C ARG A 209 -7.41 15.64 4.03
N VAL A 210 -7.21 14.34 3.94
CA VAL A 210 -7.51 13.55 2.75
C VAL A 210 -8.85 12.86 2.90
N LEU A 211 -9.77 13.08 1.95
CA LEU A 211 -10.93 12.23 1.81
C LEU A 211 -10.48 10.95 1.09
N SER A 212 -10.33 9.86 1.84
CA SER A 212 -9.86 8.59 1.30
C SER A 212 -11.01 7.61 1.13
N ILE A 213 -11.09 7.05 -0.08
CA ILE A 213 -12.17 6.18 -0.54
C ILE A 213 -11.57 4.82 -0.90
N GLY A 214 -12.14 3.77 -0.33
CA GLY A 214 -11.73 2.38 -0.53
C GLY A 214 -12.93 1.44 -0.61
N GLY A 215 -12.68 0.17 -0.92
CA GLY A 215 -13.74 -0.80 -1.12
C GLY A 215 -13.41 -2.22 -0.72
N THR A 216 -14.41 -3.08 -0.89
CA THR A 216 -14.38 -4.50 -0.55
C THR A 216 -14.50 -5.33 -1.82
N GLY A 217 -13.41 -5.99 -2.23
CA GLY A 217 -13.36 -6.82 -3.44
C GLY A 217 -13.28 -6.01 -4.74
N SER A 218 -14.34 -5.27 -5.08
CA SER A 218 -14.41 -4.41 -6.27
C SER A 218 -15.21 -3.15 -5.96
N GLY A 219 -14.91 -2.05 -6.68
CA GLY A 219 -15.57 -0.77 -6.45
C GLY A 219 -15.14 -0.12 -5.14
N ALA A 220 -15.99 0.78 -4.64
CA ALA A 220 -15.82 1.44 -3.34
C ALA A 220 -17.08 1.32 -2.48
N ASP A 221 -16.89 1.13 -1.18
CA ASP A 221 -17.96 1.04 -0.17
C ASP A 221 -17.68 1.89 1.09
N THR A 222 -16.48 2.45 1.22
CA THR A 222 -15.99 3.13 2.41
C THR A 222 -15.34 4.47 2.05
N ALA A 223 -15.69 5.53 2.78
CA ALA A 223 -15.04 6.84 2.69
C ALA A 223 -14.70 7.34 4.10
N LEU A 224 -13.45 7.75 4.30
CA LEU A 224 -12.92 8.26 5.57
C LEU A 224 -12.27 9.61 5.34
N LEU A 225 -12.40 10.52 6.30
CA LEU A 225 -11.52 11.68 6.35
C LEU A 225 -10.29 11.33 7.17
N VAL A 226 -9.11 11.45 6.59
CA VAL A 226 -7.84 11.04 7.19
C VAL A 226 -6.86 12.20 7.20
N LYS A 227 -6.26 12.48 8.35
CA LYS A 227 -5.01 13.26 8.39
C LYS A 227 -3.90 12.37 7.87
N ALA A 228 -3.36 12.68 6.70
CA ALA A 228 -2.36 11.86 6.03
C ALA A 228 -0.97 11.96 6.69
N ALA A 229 -0.18 10.91 6.52
CA ALA A 229 1.21 10.82 6.95
C ALA A 229 1.96 9.84 6.06
N ASN A 230 3.29 9.99 5.95
CA ASN A 230 4.13 8.97 5.31
C ASN A 230 4.05 7.64 6.06
N SER A 231 4.23 6.51 5.35
CA SER A 231 4.14 5.19 5.98
C SER A 231 5.18 4.98 7.08
N ARG A 232 6.37 5.57 6.94
CA ARG A 232 7.43 5.55 7.96
C ARG A 232 7.01 6.18 9.29
N ASP A 233 6.06 7.12 9.23
CA ASP A 233 5.51 7.89 10.35
C ASP A 233 4.02 7.50 10.56
N PHE A 234 3.64 6.26 10.23
CA PHE A 234 2.24 5.75 10.24
C PHE A 234 1.41 6.20 11.45
N PHE A 235 1.99 6.18 12.65
CA PHE A 235 1.29 6.56 13.88
C PHE A 235 1.06 8.07 14.06
N ASP A 236 1.38 8.89 13.06
CA ASP A 236 0.95 10.29 12.94
C ASP A 236 -0.33 10.46 12.10
N ALA A 237 -0.73 9.43 11.33
CA ALA A 237 -2.00 9.41 10.61
C ALA A 237 -3.19 9.35 11.57
N ARG A 238 -4.28 10.06 11.27
CA ARG A 238 -5.49 10.05 12.12
C ARG A 238 -6.72 9.90 11.26
N VAL A 239 -7.57 8.91 11.54
CA VAL A 239 -8.95 8.94 11.05
C VAL A 239 -9.67 10.06 11.79
N LEU A 240 -10.03 11.10 11.06
CA LEU A 240 -10.69 12.31 11.57
C LEU A 240 -12.21 12.16 11.55
N ASP A 241 -12.74 11.46 10.56
CA ASP A 241 -14.16 11.19 10.39
C ASP A 241 -14.40 9.88 9.65
N VAL A 242 -15.53 9.23 9.95
CA VAL A 242 -16.04 8.06 9.24
C VAL A 242 -17.25 8.53 8.43
N VAL A 243 -17.00 8.94 7.18
CA VAL A 243 -18.02 9.56 6.32
C VAL A 243 -19.05 8.53 5.90
N ALA A 244 -18.59 7.40 5.37
CA ALA A 244 -19.44 6.33 4.86
C ALA A 244 -18.75 4.98 5.02
N LYS A 245 -19.47 3.93 5.41
CA LYS A 245 -19.01 2.53 5.35
C LYS A 245 -20.16 1.54 5.53
N PRO A 246 -19.97 0.24 5.22
CA PRO A 246 -20.96 -0.78 5.53
C PRO A 246 -21.14 -0.90 7.04
N ALA A 247 -22.34 -1.20 7.51
CA ALA A 247 -22.65 -1.33 8.93
C ALA A 247 -23.29 -2.68 9.28
N ASP A 248 -23.87 -3.37 8.31
CA ASP A 248 -24.39 -4.70 8.51
C ASP A 248 -23.26 -5.73 8.47
N ALA A 249 -23.30 -6.65 9.45
CA ALA A 249 -22.28 -7.69 9.58
C ALA A 249 -22.15 -8.59 8.34
N ALA A 250 -23.19 -8.68 7.52
CA ALA A 250 -23.16 -9.42 6.26
C ALA A 250 -22.25 -8.77 5.20
N ASN A 251 -22.08 -7.46 5.26
CA ASN A 251 -21.25 -6.67 4.34
C ASN A 251 -19.84 -6.39 4.90
N LEU A 252 -19.64 -6.61 6.20
CA LEU A 252 -18.33 -6.54 6.86
C LEU A 252 -17.58 -7.88 6.75
N ILE A 253 -17.37 -8.33 5.52
CA ILE A 253 -16.76 -9.63 5.25
C ILE A 253 -15.26 -9.61 5.58
N TYR A 254 -14.80 -10.67 6.23
CA TYR A 254 -13.39 -10.89 6.56
C TYR A 254 -12.87 -12.10 5.79
N TRP A 255 -11.73 -11.91 5.10
CA TRP A 255 -10.92 -12.95 4.46
C TRP A 255 -9.46 -12.53 4.49
#